data_AF-A0A081AT10-F1
#
_entry.id   AF-A0A081AT10-F1
#
_cell.length_a   1.000
_cell.length_b   1.000
_cell.length_c   1.000
_cell.angle_alpha   90.00
_cell.angle_beta   90.00
_cell.angle_gamma   90.00
#
_symmetry.space_group_name_H-M   'P 1'
#
loop_
_entity.id
_entity.type
_entity.pdbx_description
1 polymer ?
#
loop_
_entity_poly.entity_id
_entity_poly.type
_entity_poly.pdbx_seq_one_letter_code
_entity_poly.pdbx_strand_id
1 'polypeptide(L)'
;MVRVCGFELFKDERDITETEWKNYFLSAHIPDHTAYKTLEREVKSLCMNIELQDAESRLSRLMADFYTIVDRLTMEDGIQTEPKKVVGY
;
A
#
# COMPACT_ATOMS: atom_id res chain seq x y z
N MET A 1 -21.74 -1.20 3.42
CA MET A 1 -21.80 -1.96 2.15
C MET A 1 -22.89 -1.49 1.21
N VAL A 2 -24.09 -1.10 1.70
CA VAL A 2 -25.20 -0.54 0.89
C VAL A 2 -24.80 0.49 -0.18
N ARG A 3 -23.82 1.36 0.10
CA ARG A 3 -23.30 2.33 -0.88
C ARG A 3 -22.57 1.68 -2.06
N VAL A 4 -21.77 0.65 -1.83
CA VAL A 4 -21.05 -0.08 -2.91
C VAL A 4 -22.06 -0.80 -3.79
N CYS A 5 -23.09 -1.40 -3.19
CA CYS A 5 -24.18 -2.05 -3.91
C CYS A 5 -24.87 -1.09 -4.88
N GLY A 6 -25.31 0.07 -4.38
CA GLY A 6 -26.11 1.01 -5.17
C GLY A 6 -25.32 1.89 -6.15
N PHE A 7 -24.10 2.30 -5.80
CA PHE A 7 -23.33 3.27 -6.60
C PHE A 7 -22.22 2.67 -7.45
N GLU A 8 -21.70 1.48 -7.09
CA GLU A 8 -20.60 0.85 -7.83
C GLU A 8 -21.04 -0.44 -8.53
N LEU A 9 -21.89 -1.24 -7.90
CA LEU A 9 -22.45 -2.46 -8.48
C LEU A 9 -23.83 -2.26 -9.13
N PHE A 10 -24.46 -1.11 -8.89
CA PHE A 10 -25.79 -0.73 -9.38
C PHE A 10 -26.87 -1.79 -9.11
N LYS A 11 -26.84 -2.43 -7.93
CA LYS A 11 -27.76 -3.48 -7.50
C LYS A 11 -28.19 -3.29 -6.05
N ASP A 12 -29.37 -3.83 -5.70
CA ASP A 12 -29.78 -3.93 -4.29
C ASP A 12 -28.87 -4.92 -3.56
N GLU A 13 -28.63 -4.70 -2.28
CA GLU A 13 -27.78 -5.57 -1.46
C GLU A 13 -28.30 -7.03 -1.43
N ARG A 14 -29.61 -7.22 -1.60
CA ARG A 14 -30.25 -8.54 -1.65
C ARG A 14 -30.02 -9.31 -2.97
N ASP A 15 -29.66 -8.60 -4.03
CA ASP A 15 -29.52 -9.17 -5.38
C ASP A 15 -28.06 -9.45 -5.77
N ILE A 16 -27.11 -9.10 -4.90
CA ILE A 16 -25.67 -9.31 -5.14
C ILE A 16 -25.27 -10.67 -4.60
N THR A 17 -24.76 -11.51 -5.48
CA THR A 17 -24.27 -12.85 -5.14
C THR A 17 -22.86 -12.81 -4.52
N GLU A 18 -22.51 -13.85 -3.78
CA GLU A 18 -21.16 -14.01 -3.21
C GLU A 18 -20.07 -13.95 -4.29
N THR A 19 -20.35 -14.50 -5.48
CA THR A 19 -19.43 -14.45 -6.63
C THR A 19 -19.20 -13.03 -7.13
N GLU A 20 -20.23 -12.19 -7.16
CA GLU A 20 -20.11 -10.78 -7.58
C GLU A 20 -19.33 -9.96 -6.55
N TRP A 21 -19.53 -10.22 -5.26
CA TRP A 21 -18.69 -9.65 -4.20
C TRP A 21 -17.24 -10.07 -4.35
N LYS A 22 -16.97 -11.36 -4.56
CA LYS A 22 -15.62 -11.86 -4.80
C LYS A 22 -14.98 -11.17 -6.00
N ASN A 23 -15.71 -11.05 -7.11
CA ASN A 23 -15.21 -10.36 -8.31
C ASN A 23 -14.98 -8.87 -8.07
N TYR A 24 -15.84 -8.19 -7.31
CA TYR A 24 -15.65 -6.79 -6.93
C TYR A 24 -14.38 -6.60 -6.09
N PHE A 25 -14.16 -7.41 -5.06
CA PHE A 25 -12.94 -7.35 -4.25
C PHE A 25 -11.69 -7.74 -5.02
N LEU A 26 -11.77 -8.73 -5.91
CA LEU A 26 -10.66 -9.17 -6.75
C LEU A 26 -10.34 -8.17 -7.87
N SER A 27 -11.32 -7.40 -8.36
CA SER A 27 -11.08 -6.32 -9.34
C SER A 27 -10.58 -5.04 -8.68
N ALA A 28 -10.96 -4.79 -7.41
CA ALA A 28 -10.38 -3.75 -6.58
C ALA A 28 -8.96 -4.08 -6.11
N HIS A 29 -8.54 -5.34 -6.21
CA HIS A 29 -7.16 -5.75 -5.99
C HIS A 29 -6.30 -5.22 -7.15
N ILE A 30 -5.83 -3.98 -7.02
CA ILE A 30 -4.75 -3.43 -7.84
C ILE A 30 -3.52 -4.26 -7.49
N PRO A 31 -3.03 -5.15 -8.38
CA PRO A 31 -1.86 -5.95 -8.11
C PRO A 31 -0.65 -5.07 -8.40
N ASP A 32 -0.47 -3.98 -7.64
CA ASP A 32 0.73 -3.19 -7.76
C ASP A 32 1.88 -3.88 -7.01
N HIS A 33 2.27 -5.05 -7.53
CA HIS A 33 3.51 -5.72 -7.14
C HIS A 33 4.74 -4.89 -7.53
N THR A 34 4.60 -3.78 -8.26
CA THR A 34 5.70 -2.89 -8.62
C THR A 34 6.21 -2.13 -7.40
N ALA A 35 5.33 -1.71 -6.49
CA ALA A 35 5.69 -1.12 -5.21
C ALA A 35 6.48 -2.13 -4.35
N TYR A 36 6.00 -3.38 -4.24
CA TYR A 36 6.69 -4.43 -3.48
C TYR A 36 8.04 -4.85 -4.08
N LYS A 37 8.14 -4.99 -5.41
CA LYS A 37 9.42 -5.28 -6.08
C LYS A 37 10.42 -4.13 -5.95
N THR A 38 9.94 -2.90 -5.95
CA THR A 38 10.78 -1.71 -5.76
C THR A 38 11.25 -1.61 -4.31
N LEU A 39 10.36 -1.83 -3.35
CA LEU A 39 10.71 -1.94 -1.93
C LEU A 39 11.75 -3.05 -1.70
N GLU A 40 11.55 -4.23 -2.28
CA GLU A 40 12.49 -5.36 -2.14
C GLU A 40 13.90 -5.00 -2.64
N ARG A 41 13.99 -4.32 -3.79
CA ARG A 41 15.27 -3.85 -4.36
C ARG A 41 15.95 -2.82 -3.47
N GLU A 42 15.22 -1.82 -2.98
CA GLU A 42 15.78 -0.76 -2.13
C GLU A 42 16.21 -1.32 -0.76
N VAL A 43 15.40 -2.20 -0.15
CA VAL A 43 15.74 -2.87 1.12
C VAL A 43 16.95 -3.79 0.95
N LYS A 44 17.11 -4.47 -0.21
CA LYS A 44 18.31 -5.26 -0.52
C LYS A 44 19.58 -4.41 -0.62
N SER A 45 19.46 -3.13 -0.97
CA SER A 45 20.57 -2.18 -1.01
C SER A 45 20.88 -1.55 0.36
N LEU A 46 19.98 -1.72 1.34
CA LEU A 46 20.15 -1.20 2.69
C LEU A 46 21.34 -1.90 3.36
N CYS A 47 22.29 -1.12 3.86
CA CYS A 47 23.49 -1.62 4.51
C CYS A 47 23.74 -0.89 5.82
N MET A 48 24.21 -1.60 6.83
CA MET A 48 24.55 -1.03 8.12
C MET A 48 25.83 -0.21 8.01
N ASN A 49 25.78 1.06 8.42
CA ASN A 49 26.96 1.91 8.42
C ASN A 49 27.94 1.50 9.54
N ILE A 50 29.01 0.79 9.17
CA ILE A 50 30.03 0.30 10.11
C ILE A 50 31.00 1.38 10.61
N GLU A 51 30.96 2.59 10.06
CA GLU A 51 31.79 3.71 10.52
C GLU A 51 31.30 4.30 11.85
N LEU A 52 30.04 4.01 12.23
CA LEU A 52 29.49 4.37 13.53
C LEU A 52 29.99 3.38 14.60
N GLN A 53 30.60 3.91 15.65
CA GLN A 53 31.28 3.12 16.68
C GLN A 53 30.30 2.31 17.54
N ASP A 54 29.17 2.93 17.91
CA ASP A 54 28.16 2.35 18.78
C ASP A 54 27.12 1.50 18.00
N ALA A 55 26.70 0.38 18.58
CA ALA A 55 25.78 -0.55 17.95
C ALA A 55 24.34 -0.01 17.88
N GLU A 56 23.91 0.72 18.91
CA GLU A 56 22.58 1.32 18.97
C GLU A 56 22.45 2.43 17.91
N SER A 57 23.49 3.24 17.74
CA SER A 57 23.58 4.28 16.71
C SER A 57 23.55 3.69 15.30
N ARG A 58 24.24 2.56 15.07
CA ARG A 58 24.21 1.83 13.80
C ARG A 58 22.82 1.32 13.45
N LEU A 59 22.15 0.70 14.42
CA LEU A 59 20.79 0.20 14.26
C LEU A 59 19.80 1.34 14.02
N SER A 60 19.90 2.41 14.81
CA SER A 60 19.04 3.60 14.70
C SER A 60 19.16 4.24 13.33
N ARG A 61 20.38 4.34 12.79
CA ARG A 61 20.61 4.86 11.45
C ARG A 61 20.01 3.95 10.37
N LEU A 62 20.24 2.64 10.49
CA LEU A 62 19.71 1.65 9.56
C LEU A 62 18.16 1.68 9.53
N MET A 63 17.53 1.81 10.69
CA MET A 63 16.08 1.95 10.81
C MET A 63 15.58 3.26 10.18
N ALA A 64 16.26 4.38 10.41
CA ALA A 64 15.90 5.65 9.80
C ALA A 64 15.97 5.60 8.27
N ASP A 65 17.00 4.96 7.72
CA ASP A 65 17.16 4.77 6.28
C ASP A 65 16.04 3.86 5.71
N PHE A 66 15.67 2.80 6.43
CA PHE A 66 14.52 1.95 6.08
C PHE A 66 13.19 2.73 6.05
N TYR A 67 12.89 3.50 7.10
CA TYR A 67 11.65 4.29 7.15
C TYR A 67 11.60 5.35 6.05
N THR A 68 12.74 5.94 5.69
CA THR A 68 12.83 6.89 4.57
C THR A 68 12.49 6.24 3.24
N ILE A 69 12.93 5.01 3.00
CA ILE A 69 12.60 4.24 1.78
C ILE A 69 11.10 3.95 1.73
N VAL A 70 10.52 3.48 2.83
CA VAL A 70 9.09 3.19 2.92
C VAL A 70 8.25 4.45 2.70
N ASP A 71 8.61 5.56 3.34
CA ASP A 71 7.90 6.84 3.21
C ASP A 71 7.96 7.36 1.77
N ARG A 72 9.14 7.31 1.12
CA ARG A 72 9.31 7.71 -0.28
C ARG A 72 8.41 6.90 -1.22
N LEU A 73 8.36 5.57 -1.04
CA LEU A 73 7.53 4.69 -1.87
C LEU A 73 6.03 4.87 -1.60
N THR A 74 5.66 5.16 -0.35
CA THR A 74 4.26 5.43 0.04
C THR A 74 3.78 6.76 -0.54
N MET A 75 4.63 7.79 -0.56
CA MET A 75 4.31 9.08 -1.18
C MET A 75 4.24 9.00 -2.71
N GLU A 76 5.08 8.17 -3.35
CA GLU A 76 5.07 7.96 -4.80
C GLU A 76 3.80 7.22 -5.28
N ASP A 77 3.33 6.24 -4.50
CA ASP A 77 2.07 5.51 -4.72
C ASP A 77 0.83 6.42 -4.54
N GLY A 78 0.89 7.35 -3.58
CA GLY A 78 -0.14 8.35 -3.34
C GLY A 78 -0.31 9.39 -4.45
N ILE A 79 0.67 9.57 -5.35
CA ILE A 79 0.57 10.47 -6.51
C ILE A 79 -0.02 9.74 -7.73
N GLN A 80 0.20 8.42 -7.86
CA GLN A 80 -0.31 7.64 -9.01
C GLN A 80 -1.75 7.17 -8.84
N THR A 81 -2.27 7.18 -7.61
CA THR A 81 -3.64 6.77 -7.34
C THR A 81 -4.36 7.93 -6.66
N GLU A 82 -5.16 8.70 -7.39
CA GLU A 82 -6.30 9.35 -6.74
C GLU A 82 -7.11 8.22 -6.09
N PRO A 83 -7.15 8.11 -4.75
CA PRO A 83 -8.06 7.17 -4.13
C PRO A 83 -9.45 7.68 -4.51
N LYS A 84 -10.33 6.81 -5.00
CA LYS A 84 -11.76 7.12 -5.12
C LYS A 84 -12.17 7.78 -3.81
N LYS A 85 -12.48 9.08 -3.86
CA LYS A 85 -12.77 9.90 -2.68
C LYS A 85 -13.79 9.17 -1.80
N VAL A 86 -13.34 8.72 -0.63
CA VAL A 86 -14.25 8.34 0.45
C VAL A 86 -14.90 9.64 0.91
N VAL A 87 -16.13 9.88 0.45
CA VAL A 87 -16.92 11.06 0.83
C VAL A 87 -17.19 10.96 2.33
N GLY A 88 -16.62 11.92 3.07
CA GLY A 88 -16.82 12.13 4.49
C GLY A 88 -18.30 12.34 4.85
N TYR A 89 -18.60 11.96 6.09
CA TYR A 89 -19.89 11.85 6.76
C TYR A 89 -20.95 12.88 6.40
#